data_AF-A0A817REJ2-F1
#
_entry.id   AF-A0A817REJ2-F1
#
_cell.length_a   1.000
_cell.length_b   1.000
_cell.length_c   1.000
_cell.angle_alpha   90.00
_cell.angle_beta   90.00
_cell.angle_gamma   90.00
#
_symmetry.space_group_name_H-M   'P 1'
#
loop_
_entity.id
_entity.type
_entity.pdbx_description
1 polymer ?
#
loop_
_entity_poly.entity_id
_entity_poly.type
_entity_poly.pdbx_seq_one_letter_code
_entity_poly.pdbx_strand_id
1 'polypeptide(L)'
;MLSQDFELMKPWCALQPYQDMTRPLTNYFISTSHNTYLFNSQVMGDSNREAYNRVLRAGCRAVELDCYDGENGQPIVKHAYTLIVQKRLGDLFVYLQNVPFREYEYAKANYVCYHSPNVAENHFGRAVRDEPACVVQQTAKTLCRLYPSGIRQDSSNPDPILPWNFGVQMVALNFQKYDKIMALCHGKFSDNGGCGYVLKPNYLIDASRAKFNPFDHQKNPSDFSENVFGQPKTLIITIISAQFLSRSSSKANDVPDPYVEVSTHGIPCDQQAQRTCVVHNNGLNPIWKETFRFHINFPQICLVLFTVYDHDVLSKNDRLAYFCLPMKTMQTGFRHMRLRSKDNGLTDSTLFVHVEIEGYEEEDDC
;
A
#
# COMPACT_ATOMS: atom_id res chain seq x y z
N MET A 1 25.52 -11.41 -7.36
CA MET A 1 24.66 -10.29 -6.92
C MET A 1 23.16 -10.54 -7.12
N LEU A 2 22.69 -11.76 -7.42
CA LEU A 2 21.25 -12.11 -7.51
C LEU A 2 20.77 -12.98 -6.33
N SER A 3 21.57 -13.13 -5.27
CA SER A 3 21.13 -13.78 -4.03
C SER A 3 20.27 -12.81 -3.20
N GLN A 4 19.54 -13.34 -2.21
CA GLN A 4 18.71 -12.56 -1.29
C GLN A 4 19.50 -11.44 -0.58
N ASP A 5 20.80 -11.62 -0.36
CA ASP A 5 21.67 -10.62 0.28
C ASP A 5 21.82 -9.32 -0.55
N PHE A 6 21.56 -9.39 -1.86
CA PHE A 6 21.63 -8.26 -2.76
C PHE A 6 20.24 -7.69 -3.11
N GLU A 7 19.17 -8.17 -2.48
CA GLU A 7 17.85 -7.58 -2.66
C GLU A 7 17.79 -6.17 -2.09
N LEU A 8 17.06 -5.29 -2.76
CA LEU A 8 16.88 -3.91 -2.30
C LEU A 8 16.21 -3.83 -0.92
N MET A 9 15.36 -4.80 -0.57
CA MET A 9 14.73 -4.89 0.73
C MET A 9 15.64 -5.61 1.73
N LYS A 10 15.68 -5.14 2.98
CA LYS A 10 16.37 -5.82 4.08
C LYS A 10 15.80 -7.24 4.25
N PRO A 11 16.63 -8.32 4.30
CA PRO A 11 16.12 -9.69 4.28
C PRO A 11 15.17 -10.00 5.45
N TRP A 12 15.50 -9.54 6.66
CA TRP A 12 14.65 -9.79 7.85
C TRP A 12 13.28 -9.12 7.76
N CYS A 13 13.14 -8.02 7.01
CA CYS A 13 11.84 -7.38 6.79
C CYS A 13 10.90 -8.22 5.93
N ALA A 14 11.42 -9.15 5.13
CA ALA A 14 10.64 -9.98 4.19
C ALA A 14 10.37 -11.40 4.70
N LEU A 15 11.09 -11.87 5.73
CA LEU A 15 11.06 -13.29 6.15
C LEU A 15 10.08 -13.58 7.29
N GLN A 16 10.03 -12.73 8.31
CA GLN A 16 9.18 -12.94 9.49
C GLN A 16 8.78 -11.62 10.13
N PRO A 17 7.69 -11.60 10.93
CA PRO A 17 7.36 -10.44 11.74
C PRO A 17 8.52 -10.08 12.67
N TYR A 18 8.91 -8.81 12.66
CA TYR A 18 10.01 -8.26 13.47
C TYR A 18 9.59 -7.02 14.26
N GLN A 19 8.41 -6.46 13.97
CA GLN A 19 7.84 -5.35 14.70
C GLN A 19 7.14 -5.87 15.97
N ASP A 20 6.89 -5.00 16.95
CA ASP A 20 6.14 -5.36 18.17
C ASP A 20 4.71 -5.74 17.80
N MET A 21 4.41 -7.04 17.89
CA MET A 21 3.11 -7.65 17.57
C MET A 21 2.19 -7.79 18.79
N THR A 22 2.55 -7.22 19.94
CA THR A 22 1.78 -7.31 21.20
C THR A 22 0.86 -6.12 21.45
N ARG A 23 1.00 -5.06 20.65
CA ARG A 23 0.18 -3.84 20.76
C ARG A 23 -1.27 -4.05 20.34
N PRO A 24 -2.20 -3.17 20.75
CA PRO A 24 -3.58 -3.18 20.25
C PRO A 24 -3.69 -3.09 18.73
N LEU A 25 -4.71 -3.71 18.12
CA LEU A 25 -4.95 -3.68 16.67
C LEU A 25 -5.01 -2.27 16.08
N THR A 26 -5.48 -1.30 16.89
CA THR A 26 -5.55 0.12 16.49
C THR A 26 -4.18 0.71 16.16
N ASN A 27 -3.08 0.08 16.58
CA ASN A 27 -1.71 0.53 16.36
C ASN A 27 -1.10 0.03 15.06
N TYR A 28 -1.78 -0.80 14.26
CA TYR A 28 -1.25 -1.32 13.00
C TYR A 28 -2.09 -0.84 11.82
N PHE A 29 -1.43 -0.62 10.69
CA PHE A 29 -2.08 -0.73 9.40
C PHE A 29 -2.38 -2.20 9.11
N ILE A 30 -3.53 -2.48 8.50
CA ILE A 30 -4.04 -3.82 8.27
C ILE A 30 -4.38 -3.98 6.78
N SER A 31 -3.80 -5.00 6.16
CA SER A 31 -4.08 -5.35 4.76
C SER A 31 -5.54 -5.79 4.65
N THR A 32 -6.35 -5.01 3.91
CA THR A 32 -7.81 -5.09 3.93
C THR A 32 -8.37 -5.15 2.51
N SER A 33 -9.21 -6.15 2.23
CA SER A 33 -9.90 -6.31 0.96
C SER A 33 -11.35 -5.84 1.07
N HIS A 34 -11.79 -5.11 0.04
CA HIS A 34 -13.17 -4.74 -0.19
C HIS A 34 -13.83 -5.75 -1.13
N ASN A 35 -15.08 -6.15 -0.83
CA ASN A 35 -15.87 -7.11 -1.58
C ASN A 35 -15.06 -8.33 -2.01
N THR A 36 -14.36 -8.95 -1.05
CA THR A 36 -13.32 -9.99 -1.27
C THR A 36 -13.80 -11.17 -2.12
N TYR A 37 -15.09 -11.43 -2.10
CA TYR A 37 -15.70 -12.50 -2.89
C TYR A 37 -15.62 -12.24 -4.42
N LEU A 38 -15.50 -11.00 -4.89
CA LEU A 38 -15.51 -10.65 -6.32
C LEU A 38 -14.20 -10.98 -7.03
N PHE A 39 -14.30 -11.57 -8.23
CA PHE A 39 -13.14 -11.82 -9.09
C PHE A 39 -12.88 -10.71 -10.13
N ASN A 40 -13.92 -9.95 -10.52
CA ASN A 40 -13.85 -8.97 -11.62
C ASN A 40 -14.51 -7.61 -11.25
N SER A 41 -15.75 -7.36 -11.68
CA SER A 41 -16.43 -6.05 -11.50
C SER A 41 -17.47 -6.06 -10.37
N GLN A 42 -17.89 -4.88 -9.91
CA GLN A 42 -18.96 -4.72 -8.89
C GLN A 42 -20.36 -5.05 -9.44
N VAL A 43 -20.54 -5.05 -10.76
CA VAL A 43 -21.86 -5.14 -11.42
C VAL A 43 -22.07 -6.52 -12.07
N MET A 44 -21.03 -7.09 -12.67
CA MET A 44 -21.04 -8.44 -13.24
C MET A 44 -19.75 -9.19 -12.87
N GLY A 45 -19.91 -10.37 -12.29
CA GLY A 45 -18.81 -11.25 -11.95
C GLY A 45 -19.24 -12.36 -10.99
N ASP A 46 -18.46 -13.44 -10.99
CA ASP A 46 -18.67 -14.53 -10.05
C ASP A 46 -18.06 -14.18 -8.68
N SER A 47 -18.84 -14.32 -7.62
CA SER A 47 -18.31 -14.57 -6.28
C SER A 47 -17.70 -15.97 -6.18
N ASN A 48 -16.45 -16.05 -5.70
CA ASN A 48 -15.71 -17.31 -5.68
C ASN A 48 -14.87 -17.46 -4.41
N ARG A 49 -14.87 -18.65 -3.82
CA ARG A 49 -13.96 -19.01 -2.72
C ARG A 49 -12.48 -18.80 -3.07
N GLU A 50 -12.12 -18.98 -4.33
CA GLU A 50 -10.74 -18.77 -4.78
C GLU A 50 -10.31 -17.30 -4.68
N ALA A 51 -11.25 -16.35 -4.73
CA ALA A 51 -10.96 -14.94 -4.46
C ALA A 51 -10.45 -14.75 -3.02
N TYR A 52 -11.12 -15.37 -2.03
CA TYR A 52 -10.64 -15.37 -0.65
C TYR A 52 -9.29 -16.05 -0.49
N ASN A 53 -9.08 -17.22 -1.10
CA ASN A 53 -7.79 -17.91 -1.04
C ASN A 53 -6.65 -17.05 -1.60
N ARG A 54 -6.89 -16.40 -2.76
CA ARG A 54 -5.92 -15.50 -3.41
C ARG A 54 -5.58 -14.32 -2.52
N VAL A 55 -6.58 -13.66 -1.96
CA VAL A 55 -6.42 -12.48 -1.09
C VAL A 55 -5.71 -12.83 0.22
N LEU A 56 -6.07 -13.95 0.86
CA LEU A 56 -5.42 -14.42 2.09
C LEU A 56 -3.96 -14.85 1.87
N ARG A 57 -3.67 -15.50 0.74
CA ARG A 57 -2.30 -15.85 0.32
C ARG A 57 -1.47 -14.62 -0.03
N ALA A 58 -2.10 -13.54 -0.49
CA ALA A 58 -1.46 -12.24 -0.70
C ALA A 58 -1.20 -11.46 0.59
N GLY A 59 -1.44 -12.06 1.77
CA GLY A 59 -1.17 -11.44 3.07
C GLY A 59 -2.31 -10.57 3.62
N CYS A 60 -3.49 -10.58 3.00
CA CYS A 60 -4.65 -9.85 3.51
C CYS A 60 -5.18 -10.44 4.83
N ARG A 61 -5.62 -9.58 5.74
CA ARG A 61 -6.05 -9.96 7.11
C ARG A 61 -7.44 -9.49 7.49
N ALA A 62 -8.02 -8.56 6.73
CA ALA A 62 -9.42 -8.18 6.84
C ALA A 62 -10.13 -8.42 5.50
N VAL A 63 -11.11 -9.34 5.51
CA VAL A 63 -11.89 -9.74 4.35
C VAL A 63 -13.37 -9.42 4.56
N GLU A 64 -14.08 -9.16 3.48
CA GLU A 64 -15.50 -8.79 3.51
C GLU A 64 -16.37 -9.98 3.13
N LEU A 65 -17.46 -10.16 3.88
CA LEU A 65 -18.44 -11.22 3.72
C LEU A 65 -19.83 -10.58 3.80
N ASP A 66 -20.44 -10.38 2.64
CA ASP A 66 -21.78 -9.81 2.54
C ASP A 66 -22.82 -10.93 2.63
N CYS A 67 -23.32 -11.18 3.84
CA CYS A 67 -24.23 -12.29 4.13
C CYS A 67 -25.71 -11.91 3.87
N TYR A 68 -26.46 -12.80 3.22
CA TYR A 68 -27.91 -12.69 3.00
C TYR A 68 -28.60 -14.02 3.36
N ASP A 69 -29.91 -13.99 3.51
CA ASP A 69 -30.70 -15.20 3.66
C ASP A 69 -30.78 -15.94 2.33
N GLY A 70 -30.33 -17.18 2.30
CA GLY A 70 -30.53 -18.11 1.19
C GLY A 70 -31.76 -19.00 1.37
N GLU A 71 -31.98 -19.88 0.40
CA GLU A 71 -33.03 -20.89 0.48
C GLU A 71 -32.89 -21.74 1.75
N ASN A 72 -34.03 -22.06 2.38
CA ASN A 72 -34.11 -22.83 3.63
C ASN A 72 -33.39 -22.18 4.83
N GLY A 73 -33.24 -20.85 4.84
CA GLY A 73 -32.64 -20.10 5.96
C GLY A 73 -31.13 -20.30 6.13
N GLN A 74 -30.44 -20.80 5.10
CA GLN A 74 -28.98 -20.89 5.11
C GLN A 74 -28.36 -19.56 4.68
N PRO A 75 -27.38 -18.99 5.42
CA PRO A 75 -26.73 -17.75 5.02
C PRO A 75 -25.92 -17.93 3.72
N ILE A 76 -26.09 -17.01 2.76
CA ILE A 76 -25.33 -16.90 1.50
C ILE A 76 -24.40 -15.69 1.55
N VAL A 77 -23.28 -15.71 0.82
CA VAL A 77 -22.44 -14.51 0.61
C VAL A 77 -22.65 -14.01 -0.82
N LYS A 78 -23.02 -12.74 -1.00
CA LYS A 78 -23.43 -12.18 -2.29
C LYS A 78 -23.08 -10.69 -2.34
N HIS A 79 -22.92 -10.07 -3.51
CA HIS A 79 -23.22 -8.63 -3.60
C HIS A 79 -24.74 -8.52 -3.76
N ALA A 80 -25.40 -7.52 -3.16
CA ALA A 80 -26.84 -7.35 -3.39
C ALA A 80 -27.13 -7.44 -4.92
N TYR A 81 -28.08 -8.31 -5.31
CA TYR A 81 -28.57 -8.51 -6.69
C TYR A 81 -27.85 -9.48 -7.71
N THR A 82 -27.01 -10.50 -7.33
CA THR A 82 -26.44 -11.55 -8.27
C THR A 82 -26.45 -13.04 -7.76
N LEU A 83 -26.32 -14.12 -8.57
CA LEU A 83 -26.59 -15.53 -8.16
C LEU A 83 -25.32 -16.35 -7.76
N ILE A 84 -25.10 -16.84 -6.50
CA ILE A 84 -24.02 -17.83 -6.13
C ILE A 84 -24.28 -18.66 -4.83
N VAL A 85 -23.60 -19.82 -4.70
CA VAL A 85 -23.71 -20.92 -3.69
C VAL A 85 -22.64 -20.93 -2.56
N GLN A 86 -22.96 -21.58 -1.42
CA GLN A 86 -22.55 -21.34 0.01
C GLN A 86 -21.47 -22.26 0.65
N LYS A 87 -20.85 -21.83 1.79
CA LYS A 87 -20.31 -22.67 2.93
C LYS A 87 -20.23 -21.90 4.28
N ARG A 88 -20.14 -22.63 5.42
CA ARG A 88 -20.22 -22.16 6.85
C ARG A 88 -18.96 -21.50 7.42
N LEU A 89 -19.14 -20.57 8.37
CA LEU A 89 -18.13 -19.71 9.01
C LEU A 89 -18.27 -19.77 10.55
N GLY A 90 -17.32 -20.34 11.30
CA GLY A 90 -17.34 -20.34 12.77
C GLY A 90 -15.98 -20.68 13.36
N ASP A 91 -15.56 -19.91 14.37
CA ASP A 91 -14.42 -20.12 15.29
C ASP A 91 -13.05 -19.45 14.98
N LEU A 92 -12.95 -18.51 14.04
CA LEU A 92 -11.65 -17.85 13.68
C LEU A 92 -11.68 -16.31 13.57
N PHE A 93 -12.73 -15.63 14.06
CA PHE A 93 -12.95 -14.21 13.78
C PHE A 93 -12.90 -13.32 15.03
N VAL A 94 -12.28 -12.15 14.90
CA VAL A 94 -12.47 -11.02 15.82
C VAL A 94 -13.76 -10.32 15.43
N TYR A 95 -14.74 -10.24 16.35
CA TYR A 95 -16.00 -9.54 16.11
C TYR A 95 -15.84 -8.05 16.41
N LEU A 96 -16.09 -7.21 15.41
CA LEU A 96 -16.18 -5.76 15.57
C LEU A 96 -17.59 -5.31 15.20
N GLN A 97 -18.17 -4.43 16.02
CA GLN A 97 -19.44 -3.81 15.71
C GLN A 97 -19.22 -2.65 14.74
N ASN A 98 -19.72 -2.79 13.52
CA ASN A 98 -19.68 -1.71 12.54
C ASN A 98 -20.54 -0.53 13.02
N VAL A 99 -19.92 0.64 13.11
CA VAL A 99 -20.61 1.91 13.44
C VAL A 99 -20.30 2.94 12.36
N PRO A 100 -21.17 3.93 12.11
CA PRO A 100 -20.87 4.99 11.15
C PRO A 100 -19.65 5.80 11.61
N PHE A 101 -18.86 6.32 10.67
CA PHE A 101 -17.88 7.34 11.02
C PHE A 101 -18.60 8.63 11.45
N ARG A 102 -18.20 9.16 12.60
CA ARG A 102 -18.75 10.36 13.25
C ARG A 102 -17.60 11.23 13.75
N GLU A 103 -17.90 12.49 13.98
CA GLU A 103 -16.99 13.50 14.52
C GLU A 103 -16.36 13.04 15.84
N TYR A 104 -15.15 13.51 16.14
CA TYR A 104 -14.35 12.93 17.20
C TYR A 104 -14.98 13.06 18.58
N GLU A 105 -15.60 14.19 18.94
CA GLU A 105 -16.23 14.33 20.26
C GLU A 105 -17.42 13.38 20.43
N TYR A 106 -18.18 13.12 19.36
CA TYR A 106 -19.22 12.09 19.38
C TYR A 106 -18.60 10.70 19.57
N ALA A 107 -17.60 10.35 18.75
CA ALA A 107 -16.94 9.05 18.82
C ALA A 107 -16.29 8.82 20.20
N LYS A 108 -15.64 9.83 20.77
CA LYS A 108 -15.01 9.77 22.09
C LYS A 108 -16.02 9.54 23.21
N ALA A 109 -17.23 10.10 23.10
CA ALA A 109 -18.28 9.92 24.10
C ALA A 109 -19.03 8.58 23.96
N ASN A 110 -19.12 8.03 22.74
CA ASN A 110 -20.05 6.92 22.43
C ASN A 110 -19.37 5.64 21.93
N TYR A 111 -18.11 5.70 21.48
CA TYR A 111 -17.41 4.55 20.91
C TYR A 111 -16.47 3.91 21.91
N VAL A 112 -16.51 2.58 21.89
CA VAL A 112 -15.65 1.70 22.68
C VAL A 112 -14.75 0.90 21.75
N CYS A 113 -13.78 0.17 22.31
CA CYS A 113 -12.69 -0.45 21.54
C CYS A 113 -13.12 -1.46 20.46
N TYR A 114 -14.31 -2.06 20.57
CA TYR A 114 -14.85 -2.98 19.57
C TYR A 114 -15.80 -2.31 18.55
N HIS A 115 -16.07 -1.01 18.67
CA HIS A 115 -16.75 -0.25 17.63
C HIS A 115 -15.77 0.07 16.51
N SER A 116 -16.15 -0.24 15.27
CA SER A 116 -15.37 -0.02 14.06
C SER A 116 -16.04 1.05 13.19
N PRO A 117 -15.59 2.32 13.24
CA PRO A 117 -16.08 3.38 12.35
C PRO A 117 -15.84 3.04 10.88
N ASN A 118 -16.90 3.08 10.07
CA ASN A 118 -16.83 2.84 8.63
C ASN A 118 -17.09 4.14 7.84
N VAL A 119 -16.27 4.44 6.85
CA VAL A 119 -16.34 5.67 6.04
C VAL A 119 -16.04 5.42 4.56
N ALA A 120 -16.87 5.98 3.68
CA ALA A 120 -16.59 5.99 2.24
C ALA A 120 -15.51 7.03 1.92
N GLU A 121 -14.66 6.77 0.91
CA GLU A 121 -13.51 7.62 0.56
C GLU A 121 -13.85 9.12 0.39
N ASN A 122 -14.99 9.42 -0.22
CA ASN A 122 -15.44 10.78 -0.51
C ASN A 122 -15.86 11.53 0.76
N HIS A 123 -16.38 10.81 1.75
CA HIS A 123 -16.73 11.36 3.06
C HIS A 123 -15.49 11.55 3.93
N PHE A 124 -14.53 10.62 3.85
CA PHE A 124 -13.26 10.75 4.56
C PHE A 124 -12.48 11.98 4.11
N GLY A 125 -12.43 12.24 2.80
CA GLY A 125 -11.82 13.44 2.25
C GLY A 125 -12.42 14.75 2.77
N ARG A 126 -13.70 14.77 3.18
CA ARG A 126 -14.32 15.92 3.86
C ARG A 126 -13.85 16.00 5.32
N ALA A 127 -13.96 14.89 6.06
CA ALA A 127 -13.59 14.84 7.48
C ALA A 127 -12.15 15.32 7.75
N VAL A 128 -11.19 14.93 6.91
CA VAL A 128 -9.78 15.37 7.09
C VAL A 128 -9.55 16.84 6.75
N ARG A 129 -10.40 17.48 5.93
CA ARG A 129 -10.32 18.92 5.68
C ARG A 129 -10.93 19.73 6.81
N ASP A 130 -12.03 19.23 7.36
CA ASP A 130 -12.80 19.95 8.37
C ASP A 130 -12.14 19.81 9.76
N GLU A 131 -11.69 18.60 10.14
CA GLU A 131 -11.12 18.33 11.46
C GLU A 131 -9.90 17.37 11.43
N PRO A 132 -8.78 17.73 10.79
CA PRO A 132 -7.64 16.82 10.58
C PRO A 132 -7.07 16.19 11.86
N ALA A 133 -6.86 17.00 12.91
CA ALA A 133 -6.28 16.52 14.17
C ALA A 133 -7.23 15.54 14.90
N CYS A 134 -8.53 15.81 14.85
CA CYS A 134 -9.57 14.95 15.41
C CYS A 134 -9.57 13.57 14.75
N VAL A 135 -9.41 13.51 13.43
CA VAL A 135 -9.33 12.25 12.69
C VAL A 135 -8.13 11.41 13.16
N VAL A 136 -6.95 12.02 13.31
CA VAL A 136 -5.75 11.30 13.82
C VAL A 136 -5.98 10.78 15.24
N GLN A 137 -6.64 11.55 16.10
CA GLN A 137 -6.96 11.11 17.46
C GLN A 137 -7.98 9.96 17.48
N GLN A 138 -8.95 9.98 16.57
CA GLN A 138 -9.95 8.92 16.45
C GLN A 138 -9.33 7.61 15.96
N THR A 139 -8.45 7.66 14.95
CA THR A 139 -7.77 6.48 14.42
C THR A 139 -6.70 5.93 15.36
N ALA A 140 -6.18 6.73 16.30
CA ALA A 140 -5.34 6.21 17.38
C ALA A 140 -6.14 5.32 18.37
N LYS A 141 -7.41 5.66 18.61
CA LYS A 141 -8.26 5.03 19.64
C LYS A 141 -9.18 3.93 19.14
N THR A 142 -9.60 4.00 17.88
CA THR A 142 -10.60 3.09 17.29
C THR A 142 -10.09 2.51 15.99
N LEU A 143 -10.54 1.29 15.66
CA LEU A 143 -10.19 0.64 14.42
C LEU A 143 -11.10 1.16 13.30
N CYS A 144 -10.57 1.99 12.41
CA CYS A 144 -11.34 2.64 11.36
C CYS A 144 -11.21 1.89 10.03
N ARG A 145 -12.34 1.71 9.34
CA ARG A 145 -12.42 1.16 7.98
C ARG A 145 -12.79 2.22 6.97
N LEU A 146 -11.94 2.40 5.97
CA LEU A 146 -12.27 3.13 4.76
C LEU A 146 -12.59 2.15 3.64
N TYR A 147 -13.62 2.44 2.84
CA TYR A 147 -13.99 1.63 1.68
C TYR A 147 -14.22 2.49 0.42
N PRO A 148 -14.09 1.89 -0.78
CA PRO A 148 -14.33 2.57 -2.04
C PRO A 148 -15.76 3.12 -2.14
N SER A 149 -15.95 4.29 -2.75
CA SER A 149 -17.28 4.84 -2.98
C SER A 149 -18.08 3.94 -3.93
N GLY A 150 -19.40 3.82 -3.72
CA GLY A 150 -20.31 3.10 -4.62
C GLY A 150 -20.36 3.64 -6.05
N ILE A 151 -19.80 4.82 -6.31
CA ILE A 151 -19.59 5.38 -7.66
C ILE A 151 -18.56 4.54 -8.45
N ARG A 152 -17.64 3.84 -7.77
CA ARG A 152 -16.59 3.02 -8.39
C ARG A 152 -17.11 1.65 -8.84
N GLN A 153 -18.09 1.67 -9.74
CA GLN A 153 -18.69 0.46 -10.31
C GLN A 153 -17.70 -0.38 -11.12
N ASP A 154 -16.62 0.24 -11.61
CA ASP A 154 -15.52 -0.41 -12.35
C ASP A 154 -14.48 -1.12 -11.46
N SER A 155 -14.70 -1.13 -10.13
CA SER A 155 -13.75 -1.64 -9.13
C SER A 155 -12.40 -0.94 -9.09
N SER A 156 -12.32 0.31 -9.55
CA SER A 156 -11.13 1.16 -9.31
C SER A 156 -10.86 1.30 -7.81
N ASN A 157 -9.59 1.51 -7.46
CA ASN A 157 -9.19 1.67 -6.06
C ASN A 157 -9.13 3.14 -5.61
N PRO A 158 -9.56 3.46 -4.38
CA PRO A 158 -9.31 4.77 -3.75
C PRO A 158 -7.82 4.94 -3.47
N ASP A 159 -7.31 6.18 -3.42
CA ASP A 159 -5.93 6.43 -2.96
C ASP A 159 -5.78 6.06 -1.47
N PRO A 160 -4.91 5.10 -1.12
CA PRO A 160 -4.76 4.64 0.25
C PRO A 160 -3.78 5.50 1.05
N ILE A 161 -2.98 6.35 0.38
CA ILE A 161 -1.95 7.16 1.02
C ILE A 161 -2.58 8.16 1.98
N LEU A 162 -3.61 8.89 1.53
CA LEU A 162 -4.31 9.87 2.36
C LEU A 162 -4.85 9.25 3.68
N PRO A 163 -5.67 8.19 3.67
CA PRO A 163 -6.14 7.59 4.91
C PRO A 163 -5.02 6.96 5.77
N TRP A 164 -3.97 6.39 5.18
CA TRP A 164 -2.82 5.92 5.95
C TRP A 164 -2.06 7.07 6.64
N ASN A 165 -1.92 8.23 6.00
CA ASN A 165 -1.31 9.40 6.60
C ASN A 165 -2.10 9.88 7.83
N PHE A 166 -3.40 9.62 7.88
CA PHE A 166 -4.28 9.89 9.03
C PHE A 166 -4.45 8.70 9.98
N GLY A 167 -3.67 7.62 9.82
CA GLY A 167 -3.66 6.48 10.72
C GLY A 167 -4.81 5.49 10.59
N VAL A 168 -5.63 5.59 9.52
CA VAL A 168 -6.69 4.61 9.22
C VAL A 168 -6.05 3.25 8.99
N GLN A 169 -6.52 2.24 9.73
CA GLN A 169 -5.93 0.92 9.76
C GLN A 169 -6.42 0.04 8.61
N MET A 170 -7.73 0.02 8.39
CA MET A 170 -8.38 -0.86 7.42
C MET A 170 -8.80 -0.07 6.17
N VAL A 171 -7.83 0.21 5.29
CA VAL A 171 -8.11 0.83 3.99
C VAL A 171 -8.45 -0.29 3.00
N ALA A 172 -9.74 -0.53 2.80
CA ALA A 172 -10.25 -1.62 1.99
C ALA A 172 -10.08 -1.33 0.50
N LEU A 173 -9.42 -2.23 -0.22
CA LEU A 173 -9.15 -2.12 -1.67
C LEU A 173 -9.74 -3.31 -2.44
N ASN A 174 -10.05 -3.09 -3.71
CA ASN A 174 -10.43 -4.12 -4.67
C ASN A 174 -9.18 -4.89 -5.13
N PHE A 175 -8.87 -6.01 -4.47
CA PHE A 175 -7.66 -6.84 -4.71
C PHE A 175 -7.61 -7.48 -6.10
N GLN A 176 -8.74 -7.57 -6.78
CA GLN A 176 -8.85 -8.03 -8.16
C GLN A 176 -8.35 -6.99 -9.18
N LYS A 177 -8.14 -5.73 -8.77
CA LYS A 177 -7.62 -4.66 -9.63
C LYS A 177 -6.14 -4.42 -9.36
N TYR A 178 -5.27 -4.89 -10.26
CA TYR A 178 -3.81 -4.68 -10.18
C TYR A 178 -3.37 -3.34 -10.76
N ASP A 179 -3.79 -2.24 -10.16
CA ASP A 179 -3.38 -0.90 -10.58
C ASP A 179 -2.14 -0.40 -9.81
N LYS A 180 -1.82 0.89 -9.95
CA LYS A 180 -0.76 1.55 -9.16
C LYS A 180 -1.09 1.52 -7.66
N ILE A 181 -2.37 1.61 -7.32
CA ILE A 181 -2.82 1.62 -5.92
C ILE A 181 -2.55 0.27 -5.26
N MET A 182 -2.86 -0.82 -5.94
CA MET A 182 -2.58 -2.15 -5.43
C MET A 182 -1.06 -2.42 -5.32
N ALA A 183 -0.25 -1.83 -6.20
CA ALA A 183 1.22 -1.86 -6.07
C ALA A 183 1.70 -1.18 -4.77
N LEU A 184 1.13 -0.03 -4.41
CA LEU A 184 1.41 0.64 -3.13
C LEU A 184 0.96 -0.19 -1.93
N CYS A 185 -0.20 -0.82 -2.01
CA CYS A 185 -0.70 -1.74 -0.99
C CYS A 185 0.27 -2.91 -0.77
N HIS A 186 0.64 -3.62 -1.84
CA HIS A 186 1.61 -4.71 -1.74
C HIS A 186 2.97 -4.25 -1.23
N GLY A 187 3.44 -3.07 -1.65
CA GLY A 187 4.69 -2.51 -1.16
C GLY A 187 4.64 -2.17 0.32
N LYS A 188 3.55 -1.57 0.82
CA LYS A 188 3.40 -1.28 2.25
C LYS A 188 3.39 -2.56 3.08
N PHE A 189 2.63 -3.56 2.64
CA PHE A 189 2.41 -4.81 3.38
C PHE A 189 3.41 -5.92 3.04
N SER A 190 4.46 -5.65 2.25
CA SER A 190 5.61 -6.54 2.15
C SER A 190 6.52 -6.45 3.38
N ASP A 191 6.44 -5.35 4.13
CA ASP A 191 7.11 -5.15 5.41
C ASP A 191 6.63 -6.17 6.46
N ASN A 192 7.39 -6.30 7.54
CA ASN A 192 7.08 -7.11 8.70
C ASN A 192 6.77 -8.58 8.35
N GLY A 193 7.58 -9.15 7.47
CA GLY A 193 7.45 -10.54 7.00
C GLY A 193 6.24 -10.79 6.11
N GLY A 194 5.66 -9.75 5.51
CA GLY A 194 4.46 -9.90 4.68
C GLY A 194 3.23 -10.34 5.47
N CYS A 195 3.22 -10.17 6.80
CA CYS A 195 2.20 -10.78 7.66
C CYS A 195 0.81 -10.13 7.54
N GLY A 196 0.73 -8.96 6.89
CA GLY A 196 -0.50 -8.19 6.71
C GLY A 196 -0.77 -7.15 7.78
N TYR A 197 0.10 -7.04 8.78
CA TYR A 197 0.07 -6.05 9.85
C TYR A 197 1.38 -5.26 9.86
N VAL A 198 1.29 -3.93 9.80
CA VAL A 198 2.45 -3.03 9.84
C VAL A 198 2.22 -2.00 10.92
N LEU A 199 3.11 -1.96 11.92
CA LEU A 199 3.02 -1.03 13.03
C LEU A 199 3.03 0.42 12.53
N LYS A 200 2.09 1.21 13.02
CA LYS A 200 2.03 2.65 12.75
C LYS A 200 3.24 3.35 13.41
N PRO A 201 3.71 4.46 12.83
CA PRO A 201 4.61 5.37 13.53
C PRO A 201 4.04 5.82 14.89
N ASN A 202 4.93 6.10 15.84
CA ASN A 202 4.54 6.49 17.20
C ASN A 202 3.61 7.72 17.22
N TYR A 203 3.80 8.70 16.32
CA TYR A 203 2.92 9.87 16.22
C TYR A 203 1.49 9.58 15.77
N LEU A 204 1.23 8.42 15.14
CA LEU A 204 -0.11 7.93 14.80
C LEU A 204 -0.68 6.94 15.83
N ILE A 205 0.14 6.53 16.81
CA ILE A 205 -0.26 5.68 17.93
C ILE A 205 -0.62 6.54 19.13
N ASP A 206 0.24 7.50 19.49
CA ASP A 206 0.00 8.46 20.57
C ASP A 206 -0.30 9.86 20.01
N ALA A 207 -1.45 9.97 19.36
CA ALA A 207 -1.94 11.22 18.78
C ALA A 207 -2.16 12.34 19.82
N SER A 208 -2.21 12.01 21.11
CA SER A 208 -2.37 13.00 22.18
C SER A 208 -1.12 13.85 22.39
N ARG A 209 0.06 13.32 22.05
CA ARG A 209 1.35 14.00 22.19
C ARG A 209 1.82 14.72 20.93
N ALA A 210 1.44 14.24 19.75
CA ALA A 210 2.14 14.63 18.51
C ALA A 210 1.65 15.92 17.82
N LYS A 211 0.48 16.48 18.16
CA LYS A 211 -0.20 17.57 17.39
C LYS A 211 -0.05 17.38 15.87
N PHE A 212 -0.10 16.13 15.41
CA PHE A 212 0.26 15.79 14.04
C PHE A 212 -0.91 16.10 13.11
N ASN A 213 -0.62 16.90 12.08
CA ASN A 213 -1.53 17.11 10.97
C ASN A 213 -0.77 16.83 9.67
N PRO A 214 -1.14 15.78 8.91
CA PRO A 214 -0.53 15.47 7.61
C PRO A 214 -0.53 16.62 6.60
N PHE A 215 -1.40 17.61 6.77
CA PHE A 215 -1.47 18.81 5.91
C PHE A 215 -0.59 19.96 6.39
N ASP A 216 -0.06 19.93 7.61
CA ASP A 216 0.81 20.98 8.16
C ASP A 216 2.29 20.78 7.77
N HIS A 217 2.52 20.08 6.66
CA HIS A 217 3.85 19.71 6.14
C HIS A 217 4.65 20.88 5.54
N GLN A 218 4.08 22.09 5.56
CA GLN A 218 4.78 23.33 5.20
C GLN A 218 5.55 23.93 6.39
N LYS A 219 5.30 23.46 7.62
CA LYS A 219 6.14 23.79 8.78
C LYS A 219 7.34 22.85 8.81
N ASN A 220 8.51 23.39 9.11
CA ASN A 220 9.74 22.60 9.08
C ASN A 220 9.61 21.40 10.04
N PRO A 221 10.17 20.23 9.71
CA PRO A 221 10.30 19.11 10.65
C PRO A 221 10.99 19.50 11.98
N SER A 222 11.84 20.54 11.95
CA SER A 222 12.47 21.16 13.12
C SER A 222 11.52 22.00 14.00
N ASP A 223 10.36 22.41 13.48
CA ASP A 223 9.33 23.14 14.25
C ASP A 223 8.57 22.19 15.21
N PHE A 224 8.76 20.89 15.06
CA PHE A 224 8.27 19.88 15.99
C PHE A 224 9.36 19.60 17.02
N SER A 225 9.14 20.08 18.24
CA SER A 225 10.11 20.18 19.34
C SER A 225 10.81 18.88 19.78
N GLU A 226 10.47 17.71 19.21
CA GLU A 226 10.88 16.39 19.71
C GLU A 226 11.34 15.39 18.62
N ASN A 227 11.61 15.82 17.37
CA ASN A 227 11.99 14.90 16.27
C ASN A 227 11.01 13.71 16.10
N VAL A 228 9.73 13.94 16.39
CA VAL A 228 8.71 12.87 16.48
C VAL A 228 8.51 12.16 15.14
N PHE A 229 8.81 12.83 14.02
CA PHE A 229 8.57 12.35 12.65
C PHE A 229 9.77 11.65 12.02
N GLY A 230 10.92 11.64 12.73
CA GLY A 230 12.21 11.24 12.18
C GLY A 230 12.92 12.37 11.44
N GLN A 231 14.22 12.18 11.24
CA GLN A 231 15.05 13.16 10.54
C GLN A 231 14.82 13.09 9.03
N PRO A 232 14.71 14.24 8.33
CA PRO A 232 14.68 14.28 6.88
C PRO A 232 15.91 13.58 6.28
N LYS A 233 15.70 12.89 5.16
CA LYS A 233 16.74 12.16 4.44
C LYS A 233 16.74 12.54 2.95
N THR A 234 17.91 12.48 2.33
CA THR A 234 18.05 12.54 0.88
C THR A 234 18.25 11.13 0.35
N LEU A 235 17.27 10.64 -0.42
CA LEU A 235 17.34 9.35 -1.10
C LEU A 235 17.91 9.55 -2.51
N ILE A 236 19.06 8.93 -2.77
CA ILE A 236 19.73 8.98 -4.07
C ILE A 236 19.65 7.59 -4.70
N ILE A 237 19.09 7.52 -5.90
CA ILE A 237 18.88 6.25 -6.61
C ILE A 237 19.48 6.37 -8.00
N THR A 238 20.47 5.55 -8.30
CA THR A 238 20.96 5.35 -9.67
C THR A 238 20.27 4.15 -10.29
N ILE A 239 19.50 4.37 -11.35
CA ILE A 239 18.94 3.31 -12.19
C ILE A 239 20.00 2.88 -13.19
N ILE A 240 20.58 1.69 -12.98
CA ILE A 240 21.72 1.22 -13.78
C ILE A 240 21.22 0.46 -15.00
N SER A 241 20.47 -0.62 -14.79
CA SER A 241 20.01 -1.50 -15.87
C SER A 241 18.82 -2.36 -15.44
N ALA A 242 18.13 -2.99 -16.39
CA ALA A 242 17.18 -4.05 -16.12
C ALA A 242 17.59 -5.34 -16.84
N GLN A 243 16.99 -6.46 -16.46
CA GLN A 243 17.20 -7.76 -17.09
C GLN A 243 15.85 -8.40 -17.40
N PHE A 244 15.74 -9.07 -18.54
CA PHE A 244 14.61 -9.92 -18.93
C PHE A 244 13.22 -9.26 -18.92
N LEU A 245 13.13 -7.98 -19.26
CA LEU A 245 11.85 -7.30 -19.45
C LEU A 245 11.10 -7.89 -20.66
N SER A 246 9.96 -8.50 -20.40
CA SER A 246 9.07 -9.05 -21.41
C SER A 246 7.75 -8.28 -21.50
N ARG A 247 7.25 -8.06 -22.71
CA ARG A 247 5.84 -7.71 -22.93
C ARG A 247 4.95 -8.88 -22.56
N SER A 248 3.73 -8.59 -22.08
CA SER A 248 2.67 -9.59 -21.96
C SER A 248 1.89 -9.79 -23.26
N SER A 249 2.31 -9.16 -24.37
CA SER A 249 1.54 -9.12 -25.62
C SER A 249 1.83 -10.35 -26.49
N SER A 250 0.81 -10.81 -27.21
CA SER A 250 0.86 -12.00 -28.08
C SER A 250 1.50 -11.72 -29.45
N LYS A 251 2.05 -10.53 -29.69
CA LYS A 251 2.70 -10.19 -30.95
C LYS A 251 4.14 -10.69 -30.92
N ALA A 252 4.38 -11.84 -31.56
CA ALA A 252 5.72 -12.33 -31.82
C ALA A 252 6.50 -11.25 -32.59
N ASN A 253 7.63 -10.80 -32.03
CA ASN A 253 8.60 -9.79 -32.54
C ASN A 253 8.50 -8.34 -32.04
N ASP A 254 7.67 -8.02 -31.06
CA ASP A 254 7.61 -6.66 -30.51
C ASP A 254 8.51 -6.53 -29.28
N VAL A 255 9.71 -5.95 -29.44
CA VAL A 255 10.67 -5.73 -28.35
C VAL A 255 10.27 -4.46 -27.58
N PRO A 256 10.23 -4.45 -26.24
CA PRO A 256 9.83 -3.26 -25.50
C PRO A 256 10.85 -2.12 -25.64
N ASP A 257 10.33 -0.90 -25.49
CA ASP A 257 11.07 0.36 -25.40
C ASP A 257 11.07 0.86 -23.95
N PRO A 258 11.84 0.24 -23.03
CA PRO A 258 11.64 0.49 -21.62
C PRO A 258 12.16 1.86 -21.14
N TYR A 259 11.43 2.43 -20.19
CA TYR A 259 11.93 3.45 -19.27
C TYR A 259 11.46 3.15 -17.84
N VAL A 260 12.16 3.69 -16.85
CA VAL A 260 11.86 3.50 -15.44
C VAL A 260 11.38 4.82 -14.83
N GLU A 261 10.22 4.79 -14.18
CA GLU A 261 9.76 5.85 -13.29
C GLU A 261 10.01 5.44 -11.83
N VAL A 262 10.65 6.31 -11.07
CA VAL A 262 10.78 6.20 -9.61
C VAL A 262 9.91 7.28 -8.99
N SER A 263 8.98 6.88 -8.13
CA SER A 263 8.08 7.81 -7.45
C SER A 263 7.97 7.54 -5.95
N THR A 264 7.83 8.59 -5.17
CA THR A 264 7.71 8.55 -3.71
C THR A 264 6.27 8.87 -3.29
N HIS A 265 5.77 8.14 -2.29
CA HIS A 265 4.37 8.21 -1.84
C HIS A 265 4.30 8.24 -0.33
N GLY A 266 3.55 9.18 0.24
CA GLY A 266 3.46 9.39 1.69
C GLY A 266 2.80 10.73 1.97
N ILE A 267 3.41 11.54 2.84
CA ILE A 267 2.97 12.92 3.08
C ILE A 267 3.08 13.73 1.77
N PRO A 268 2.15 14.65 1.46
CA PRO A 268 2.15 15.39 0.21
C PRO A 268 3.47 16.11 -0.11
N CYS A 269 4.19 16.64 0.89
CA CYS A 269 5.50 17.29 0.67
C CYS A 269 6.58 16.35 0.14
N ASP A 270 6.47 15.04 0.38
CA ASP A 270 7.46 14.04 -0.02
C ASP A 270 7.13 13.43 -1.38
N GLN A 271 5.96 13.71 -1.96
CA GLN A 271 5.52 13.14 -3.24
C GLN A 271 6.29 13.74 -4.41
N GLN A 272 7.12 12.91 -5.05
CA GLN A 272 7.97 13.26 -6.17
C GLN A 272 7.96 12.11 -7.19
N ALA A 273 8.22 12.42 -8.46
CA ALA A 273 8.39 11.41 -9.51
C ALA A 273 9.47 11.86 -10.50
N GLN A 274 10.40 10.97 -10.81
CA GLN A 274 11.45 11.17 -11.81
C GLN A 274 11.52 9.92 -12.69
N ARG A 275 11.93 10.09 -13.95
CA ARG A 275 12.00 8.99 -14.91
C ARG A 275 13.27 9.04 -15.74
N THR A 276 13.71 7.87 -16.18
CA THR A 276 14.84 7.72 -17.09
C THR A 276 14.46 8.13 -18.51
N CYS A 277 15.47 8.26 -19.37
CA CYS A 277 15.28 8.19 -20.81
C CYS A 277 14.71 6.83 -21.24
N VAL A 278 14.14 6.79 -22.44
CA VAL A 278 13.69 5.55 -23.10
C VAL A 278 14.89 4.85 -23.72
N VAL A 279 14.99 3.53 -23.53
CA VAL A 279 15.90 2.68 -24.29
C VAL A 279 15.09 1.97 -25.35
N HIS A 280 15.42 2.15 -26.62
CA HIS A 280 14.65 1.57 -27.72
C HIS A 280 15.03 0.11 -28.00
N ASN A 281 14.03 -0.72 -28.26
CA ASN A 281 14.12 -2.11 -28.71
C ASN A 281 15.07 -2.95 -27.86
N ASN A 282 15.02 -2.80 -26.53
CA ASN A 282 15.85 -3.60 -25.63
C ASN A 282 15.13 -3.94 -24.33
N GLY A 283 14.43 -5.07 -24.31
CA GLY A 283 13.91 -5.68 -23.09
C GLY A 283 14.89 -6.60 -22.37
N LEU A 284 15.90 -7.13 -23.06
CA LEU A 284 16.77 -8.16 -22.50
C LEU A 284 17.72 -7.60 -21.43
N ASN A 285 18.36 -6.47 -21.70
CA ASN A 285 19.37 -5.87 -20.84
C ASN A 285 19.54 -4.35 -21.05
N PRO A 286 18.47 -3.53 -20.95
CA PRO A 286 18.58 -2.07 -21.10
C PRO A 286 19.47 -1.47 -20.01
N ILE A 287 20.19 -0.41 -20.35
CA ILE A 287 21.12 0.32 -19.47
C ILE A 287 20.79 1.81 -19.52
N TRP A 288 20.59 2.44 -18.37
CA TRP A 288 20.29 3.88 -18.24
C TRP A 288 21.43 4.64 -17.57
N LYS A 289 21.91 4.18 -16.41
CA LYS A 289 22.91 4.85 -15.56
C LYS A 289 22.52 6.29 -15.19
N GLU A 290 21.24 6.50 -14.90
CA GLU A 290 20.69 7.80 -14.52
C GLU A 290 20.45 7.87 -13.01
N THR A 291 20.78 9.01 -12.39
CA THR A 291 20.69 9.20 -10.94
C THR A 291 19.62 10.21 -10.59
N PHE A 292 18.72 9.82 -9.69
CA PHE A 292 17.65 10.64 -9.15
C PHE A 292 17.90 10.96 -7.69
N ARG A 293 17.48 12.16 -7.26
CA ARG A 293 17.54 12.61 -5.86
C ARG A 293 16.15 12.97 -5.39
N PHE A 294 15.75 12.43 -4.24
CA PHE A 294 14.47 12.68 -3.60
C PHE A 294 14.70 13.18 -2.17
N HIS A 295 14.13 14.32 -1.83
CA HIS A 295 14.15 14.84 -0.45
C HIS A 295 12.93 14.32 0.30
N ILE A 296 13.14 13.60 1.39
CA ILE A 296 12.08 12.91 2.15
C ILE A 296 12.07 13.44 3.58
N ASN A 297 11.02 14.17 3.95
CA ASN A 297 10.82 14.74 5.28
C ASN A 297 10.24 13.72 6.27
N PHE A 298 9.42 12.77 5.79
CA PHE A 298 8.73 11.76 6.61
C PHE A 298 9.12 10.32 6.20
N PRO A 299 10.38 9.90 6.42
CA PRO A 299 10.89 8.62 5.92
C PRO A 299 10.17 7.39 6.51
N GLN A 300 9.57 7.50 7.70
CA GLN A 300 8.90 6.37 8.38
C GLN A 300 7.65 5.86 7.64
N ILE A 301 7.01 6.70 6.82
CA ILE A 301 5.78 6.36 6.07
C ILE A 301 5.93 6.51 4.56
N CYS A 302 7.09 6.95 4.08
CA CYS A 302 7.38 7.05 2.66
C CYS A 302 7.51 5.66 2.01
N LEU A 303 6.77 5.44 0.93
CA LEU A 303 6.89 4.32 0.01
C LEU A 303 7.65 4.77 -1.24
N VAL A 304 8.51 3.90 -1.76
CA VAL A 304 9.20 4.10 -3.03
C VAL A 304 8.66 3.10 -4.04
N LEU A 305 8.17 3.59 -5.17
CA LEU A 305 7.60 2.79 -6.26
C LEU A 305 8.46 2.95 -7.51
N PHE A 306 9.02 1.82 -7.95
CA PHE A 306 9.70 1.65 -9.23
C PHE A 306 8.69 1.08 -10.22
N THR A 307 8.47 1.78 -11.33
CA THR A 307 7.58 1.30 -12.40
C THR A 307 8.34 1.28 -13.70
N VAL A 308 8.39 0.12 -14.35
CA VAL A 308 8.95 -0.04 -15.69
C VAL A 308 7.80 0.06 -16.68
N TYR A 309 7.92 1.00 -17.60
CA TYR A 309 6.96 1.23 -18.66
C TYR A 309 7.57 0.86 -20.00
N ASP A 310 6.69 0.53 -20.93
CA ASP A 310 6.96 0.43 -22.35
C ASP A 310 6.56 1.74 -23.01
N HIS A 311 7.48 2.40 -23.71
CA HIS A 311 7.13 3.60 -24.43
C HIS A 311 6.47 3.26 -25.77
N ASP A 312 5.23 3.70 -25.94
CA ASP A 312 4.55 3.65 -27.22
C ASP A 312 4.32 5.07 -27.76
N VAL A 313 4.73 5.32 -29.00
CA VAL A 313 4.58 6.63 -29.63
C VAL A 313 3.12 6.96 -29.95
N LEU A 314 2.32 5.93 -30.25
CA LEU A 314 0.95 6.07 -30.78
C LEU A 314 -0.15 5.70 -29.78
N SER A 315 0.20 5.14 -28.63
CA SER A 315 -0.74 4.69 -27.60
C SER A 315 -0.28 5.07 -26.21
N LYS A 316 -1.11 4.79 -25.21
CA LYS A 316 -0.71 4.93 -23.82
C LYS A 316 0.41 3.94 -23.51
N ASN A 317 1.48 4.43 -22.87
CA ASN A 317 2.58 3.59 -22.40
C ASN A 317 2.07 2.48 -21.47
N ASP A 318 2.43 1.24 -21.79
CA ASP A 318 2.03 0.08 -21.02
C ASP A 318 2.93 -0.13 -19.79
N ARG A 319 2.33 -0.39 -18.63
CA ARG A 319 3.10 -0.81 -17.46
C ARG A 319 3.56 -2.25 -17.66
N LEU A 320 4.87 -2.45 -17.78
CA LEU A 320 5.47 -3.79 -17.91
C LEU A 320 5.56 -4.47 -16.55
N ALA A 321 6.17 -3.77 -15.60
CA ALA A 321 6.47 -4.34 -14.29
C ALA A 321 6.62 -3.25 -13.22
N TYR A 322 6.61 -3.65 -11.95
CA TYR A 322 6.80 -2.73 -10.84
C TYR A 322 7.45 -3.39 -9.64
N PHE A 323 7.99 -2.57 -8.73
CA PHE A 323 8.44 -2.96 -7.41
C PHE A 323 8.17 -1.82 -6.44
N CYS A 324 7.65 -2.13 -5.25
CA CYS A 324 7.34 -1.14 -4.24
C CYS A 324 7.74 -1.65 -2.86
N LEU A 325 8.25 -0.75 -2.01
CA LEU A 325 8.64 -1.02 -0.64
C LEU A 325 8.61 0.27 0.19
N PRO A 326 8.53 0.18 1.53
CA PRO A 326 8.76 1.33 2.39
C PRO A 326 10.24 1.74 2.37
N MET A 327 10.50 3.04 2.37
CA MET A 327 11.88 3.57 2.37
C MET A 327 12.70 3.01 3.55
N LYS A 328 12.11 2.91 4.74
CA LYS A 328 12.77 2.39 5.95
C LYS A 328 13.30 0.95 5.82
N THR A 329 12.75 0.15 4.91
CA THR A 329 13.15 -1.25 4.69
C THR A 329 14.20 -1.39 3.58
N MET A 330 14.61 -0.28 2.97
CA MET A 330 15.55 -0.24 1.85
C MET A 330 17.00 -0.43 2.34
N GLN A 331 17.81 -1.13 1.53
CA GLN A 331 19.25 -1.26 1.69
C GLN A 331 20.00 -0.28 0.77
N THR A 332 21.18 0.19 1.19
CA THR A 332 22.09 1.04 0.40
C THR A 332 23.13 0.22 -0.36
N GLY A 333 23.79 0.83 -1.35
CA GLY A 333 24.77 0.19 -2.23
C GLY A 333 24.13 -0.41 -3.49
N PHE A 334 24.88 -1.29 -4.16
CA PHE A 334 24.41 -2.00 -5.35
C PHE A 334 23.39 -3.07 -4.99
N ARG A 335 22.18 -2.98 -5.55
CA ARG A 335 21.06 -3.86 -5.24
C ARG A 335 20.28 -4.26 -6.48
N HIS A 336 19.71 -5.46 -6.43
CA HIS A 336 18.70 -5.91 -7.37
C HIS A 336 17.32 -5.88 -6.73
N MET A 337 16.30 -5.66 -7.56
CA MET A 337 14.92 -5.89 -7.17
C MET A 337 14.25 -6.80 -8.19
N ARG A 338 13.53 -7.80 -7.69
CA ARG A 338 12.71 -8.68 -8.50
C ARG A 338 11.38 -7.99 -8.81
N LEU A 339 11.13 -7.74 -10.09
CA LEU A 339 9.95 -7.01 -10.50
C LEU A 339 8.72 -7.93 -10.53
N ARG A 340 7.56 -7.34 -10.27
CA ARG A 340 6.25 -7.97 -10.43
C ARG A 340 5.63 -7.52 -11.74
N SER A 341 4.91 -8.43 -12.40
CA SER A 341 4.18 -8.12 -13.62
C SER A 341 3.02 -7.17 -13.34
N LYS A 342 2.41 -6.63 -14.40
CA LYS A 342 1.19 -5.82 -14.29
C LYS A 342 0.05 -6.51 -13.53
N ASP A 343 0.01 -7.84 -13.52
CA ASP A 343 -1.01 -8.67 -12.85
C ASP A 343 -0.54 -9.21 -11.48
N ASN A 344 0.51 -8.60 -10.92
CA ASN A 344 1.14 -8.94 -9.64
C ASN A 344 1.86 -10.30 -9.58
N GLY A 345 2.04 -10.97 -10.72
CA GLY A 345 2.84 -12.19 -10.81
C GLY A 345 4.33 -11.91 -10.59
N LEU A 346 5.04 -12.82 -9.93
CA LEU A 346 6.51 -12.77 -9.92
C LEU A 346 7.02 -13.00 -11.35
N THR A 347 8.00 -12.20 -11.79
CA THR A 347 8.57 -12.28 -13.15
C THR A 347 10.03 -12.65 -13.09
N ASP A 348 10.62 -13.05 -14.22
CA ASP A 348 12.08 -13.16 -14.36
C ASP A 348 12.83 -11.83 -14.42
N SER A 349 12.07 -10.73 -14.47
CA SER A 349 12.62 -9.40 -14.63
C SER A 349 13.25 -8.86 -13.35
N THR A 350 14.42 -8.26 -13.48
CA THR A 350 15.09 -7.56 -12.39
C THR A 350 15.49 -6.16 -12.79
N LEU A 351 15.53 -5.25 -11.81
CA LEU A 351 16.13 -3.94 -11.95
C LEU A 351 17.38 -3.86 -11.06
N PHE A 352 18.49 -3.42 -11.62
CA PHE A 352 19.76 -3.21 -10.94
C PHE A 352 19.96 -1.72 -10.66
N VAL A 353 20.18 -1.39 -9.39
CA VAL A 353 20.25 -0.02 -8.90
C VAL A 353 21.43 0.17 -7.95
N HIS A 354 21.87 1.42 -7.80
CA HIS A 354 22.68 1.85 -6.66
C HIS A 354 21.84 2.77 -5.78
N VAL A 355 21.88 2.59 -4.47
CA VAL A 355 21.09 3.39 -3.53
C VAL A 355 21.98 4.00 -2.46
N GLU A 356 21.83 5.30 -2.24
CA GLU A 356 22.44 6.02 -1.12
C GLU A 356 21.33 6.74 -0.35
N ILE A 357 21.48 6.83 0.96
CA ILE A 357 20.56 7.56 1.83
C ILE A 357 21.42 8.47 2.69
N GLU A 358 21.34 9.77 2.45
CA GLU A 358 22.09 10.78 3.20
C GLU A 358 21.20 11.38 4.31
N GLY A 359 21.80 11.62 5.48
CA GLY A 359 21.19 12.28 6.64
C GLY A 359 21.65 11.66 7.95
N TYR A 360 21.77 12.46 9.02
CA TYR A 360 22.41 12.11 10.32
C TYR A 360 22.13 10.68 10.78
N GLU A 361 23.21 9.92 11.01
CA GLU A 361 23.23 8.59 11.61
C GLU A 361 22.85 8.71 13.09
N GLU A 362 21.85 7.96 13.54
CA GLU A 362 21.87 7.48 14.93
C GLU A 362 22.49 6.09 14.86
N GLU A 363 23.54 5.92 15.65
CA GLU A 363 24.34 4.72 15.83
C GLU A 363 23.44 3.49 16.07
N ASP A 364 23.85 2.36 15.51
CA ASP A 364 23.31 1.05 15.84
C ASP A 364 23.40 0.84 17.38
N ASP A 365 22.26 0.80 18.07
CA ASP A 365 22.20 0.25 19.42
C ASP A 365 22.44 -1.27 19.33
N CYS A 366 23.54 -1.71 19.93
CA CYS A 366 23.97 -3.09 20.10
C CYS A 366 22.97 -3.96 20.88
#